data_AF-A0A0K0DQZ3-F1
#
_entry.id   AF-A0A0K0DQZ3-F1
#
_cell.length_a   1.000
_cell.length_b   1.000
_cell.length_c   1.000
_cell.angle_alpha   90.00
_cell.angle_beta   90.00
_cell.angle_gamma   90.00
#
_symmetry.space_group_name_H-M   'P 1'
#
loop_
_entity.id
_entity.type
_entity.pdbx_description
1 polymer ?
#
loop_
_entity_poly.entity_id
_entity_poly.type
_entity_poly.pdbx_seq_one_letter_code
_entity_poly.pdbx_strand_id
1 'polypeptide(L)'
;MIRLRSYEAFVIVFVSILIPLSYQVLSDNNRKLEWIVGKWRSEFSGKVFWPTVPTMTFGEELHIHEAPVAKSANVQFLNFSARAWSHSTKDHFHDEWGYMTVDNKGNATLMTAGNNGNN
;
A
#
# COMPACT_ATOMS: atom_id res chain seq x y z
N MET A 1 -12.59 12.48 40.13
CA MET A 1 -11.28 11.83 40.33
C MET A 1 -11.46 10.35 40.02
N ILE A 2 -11.05 9.88 38.84
CA ILE A 2 -11.28 8.50 38.40
C ILE A 2 -10.19 7.62 39.04
N ARG A 3 -10.58 6.69 39.91
CA ARG A 3 -9.67 5.73 40.56
C ARG A 3 -9.67 4.44 39.74
N LEU A 4 -8.67 4.28 38.89
CA LEU A 4 -8.46 3.03 38.13
C LEU A 4 -8.15 1.90 39.12
N ARG A 5 -8.81 0.75 38.94
CA ARG A 5 -8.48 -0.48 39.68
C ARG A 5 -7.17 -1.05 39.13
N SER A 6 -6.43 -1.75 39.98
CA SER A 6 -5.08 -2.28 39.67
C SER A 6 -5.05 -3.18 38.42
N TYR A 7 -6.12 -3.91 38.13
CA TYR A 7 -6.22 -4.71 36.90
C TYR A 7 -6.42 -3.85 35.64
N GLU A 8 -7.11 -2.71 35.73
CA GLU A 8 -7.29 -1.80 34.59
C GLU A 8 -5.99 -1.08 34.24
N ALA A 9 -5.23 -0.69 35.27
CA ALA A 9 -3.87 -0.17 35.06
C ALA A 9 -2.97 -1.22 34.39
N PHE A 10 -3.06 -2.50 34.80
CA PHE A 10 -2.30 -3.58 34.19
C PHE A 10 -2.69 -3.81 32.71
N VAL A 11 -3.99 -3.86 32.41
CA VAL A 11 -4.48 -4.00 31.03
C VAL A 11 -4.04 -2.82 30.16
N ILE A 12 -4.15 -1.59 30.67
CA ILE A 12 -3.73 -0.40 29.94
C ILE A 12 -2.22 -0.46 29.63
N VAL A 13 -1.38 -0.81 30.60
CA VAL A 13 0.07 -0.96 30.41
C VAL A 13 0.39 -2.07 29.42
N PHE A 14 -0.29 -3.21 29.53
CA PHE A 14 -0.06 -4.35 28.64
C PHE A 14 -0.47 -4.03 27.19
N VAL A 15 -1.63 -3.39 27.00
CA VAL A 15 -2.10 -2.95 25.67
C VAL A 15 -1.17 -1.88 25.09
N SER A 16 -0.72 -0.91 25.90
CA SER A 16 0.19 0.14 25.42
C SER A 16 1.60 -0.34 25.08
N ILE A 17 2.05 -1.49 25.60
CA ILE A 17 3.29 -2.16 25.18
C ILE A 17 3.09 -2.99 23.91
N LEU A 18 1.94 -3.65 23.74
CA LEU A 18 1.67 -4.50 22.58
C LEU A 18 1.38 -3.71 21.29
N ILE A 19 0.72 -2.56 21.40
CA ILE A 19 0.43 -1.70 20.25
C ILE A 19 1.69 -1.35 19.44
N PRO A 20 2.78 -0.81 20.02
CA PRO A 20 3.98 -0.50 19.26
C PRO A 20 4.74 -1.75 18.75
N LEU A 21 4.63 -2.91 19.41
CA LEU A 21 5.20 -4.16 18.90
C LEU A 21 4.47 -4.67 17.65
N SER A 22 3.20 -4.29 17.46
CA SER A 22 2.38 -4.69 16.32
C SER A 22 2.53 -3.78 15.10
N TYR A 23 3.09 -2.58 15.27
CA TYR A 23 3.41 -1.72 14.14
C TYR A 23 4.60 -2.34 13.40
N GLN A 24 4.36 -2.77 12.17
CA GLN A 24 5.46 -3.02 11.26
C GLN A 24 6.19 -1.68 11.06
N VAL A 25 7.52 -1.73 11.17
CA VAL A 25 8.38 -0.55 11.12
C VAL A 25 9.07 -0.58 9.78
N LEU A 26 8.79 0.42 8.96
CA LEU A 26 9.54 0.64 7.73
C LEU A 26 11.04 0.73 8.05
N SER A 27 11.83 0.00 7.28
CA SER A 27 13.28 0.16 7.24
C SER A 27 13.64 1.62 6.95
N ASP A 28 14.83 2.04 7.37
CA ASP A 28 15.31 3.42 7.16
C ASP A 28 15.22 3.86 5.68
N ASN A 29 15.41 2.92 4.75
CA ASN A 29 15.24 3.17 3.33
C ASN A 29 13.78 3.38 2.94
N ASN A 30 12.89 2.45 3.32
CA ASN A 30 11.48 2.53 2.96
C ASN A 30 10.72 3.64 3.70
N ARG A 31 11.25 4.15 4.83
CA ARG A 31 10.69 5.32 5.52
C ARG A 31 10.62 6.56 4.61
N LYS A 32 11.47 6.63 3.58
CA LYS A 32 11.40 7.68 2.53
C LYS A 32 10.09 7.65 1.73
N LEU A 33 9.40 6.51 1.72
CA LEU A 33 8.10 6.29 1.08
C LEU A 33 6.95 6.17 2.09
N GLU A 34 7.16 6.50 3.38
CA GLU A 34 6.12 6.37 4.41
C GLU A 34 4.83 7.12 4.04
N TRP A 35 4.97 8.25 3.34
CA TRP A 35 3.86 9.12 2.96
C TRP A 35 2.92 8.51 1.91
N ILE A 36 3.33 7.48 1.16
CA ILE A 36 2.46 6.74 0.23
C ILE A 36 1.92 5.43 0.82
N VAL A 37 2.39 5.01 1.99
CA VAL A 37 1.87 3.79 2.63
C VAL A 37 0.44 4.02 3.07
N GLY A 38 -0.48 3.19 2.59
CA GLY A 38 -1.90 3.30 2.86
C GLY A 38 -2.77 2.82 1.71
N LYS A 39 -4.06 3.11 1.85
CA LYS A 39 -5.08 2.85 0.83
C LYS A 39 -5.47 4.18 0.20
N TRP A 40 -5.32 4.26 -1.12
CA TRP A 40 -5.66 5.43 -1.93
C TRP A 40 -6.79 5.05 -2.86
N ARG A 41 -7.83 5.88 -2.93
CA ARG A 41 -8.97 5.63 -3.82
C ARG A 41 -9.42 6.92 -4.46
N SER A 42 -9.69 6.85 -5.75
CA SER A 42 -10.34 7.91 -6.49
C SER A 42 -11.40 7.34 -7.42
N GLU A 43 -12.58 7.96 -7.44
CA GLU A 43 -13.66 7.55 -8.34
C GLU A 43 -13.63 8.29 -9.68
N PHE A 44 -12.97 9.45 -9.77
CA PHE A 44 -13.14 10.40 -10.89
C PHE A 44 -11.83 11.02 -11.42
N SER A 45 -10.66 10.64 -10.93
CA SER A 45 -9.40 11.34 -11.29
C SER A 45 -8.63 10.72 -12.45
N GLY A 46 -8.92 9.48 -12.84
CA GLY A 46 -8.21 8.81 -13.92
C GLY A 46 -8.70 9.29 -15.28
N LYS A 47 -7.79 9.72 -16.15
CA LYS A 47 -8.08 10.01 -17.56
C LYS A 47 -7.01 9.38 -18.45
N VAL A 48 -7.43 8.48 -19.33
CA VAL A 48 -6.53 7.89 -20.34
C VAL A 48 -6.59 8.72 -21.61
N PHE A 49 -5.41 9.03 -22.16
CA PHE A 49 -5.27 9.62 -23.48
C PHE A 49 -4.25 8.80 -24.28
N TRP A 50 -4.68 8.23 -25.40
CA TRP A 50 -3.82 7.48 -26.32
C TRP A 50 -4.28 7.74 -27.76
N PRO A 51 -3.38 7.85 -28.75
CA PRO A 51 -3.76 8.24 -30.11
C PRO A 51 -4.85 7.37 -30.77
N THR A 52 -4.92 6.08 -30.42
CA THR A 52 -5.86 5.11 -31.00
C THR A 52 -6.97 4.67 -30.05
N VAL A 53 -7.00 5.16 -28.81
CA VAL A 53 -8.02 4.79 -27.81
C VAL A 53 -8.83 6.03 -27.45
N PRO A 54 -10.18 5.99 -27.53
CA PRO A 54 -11.02 7.08 -27.09
C PRO A 54 -10.68 7.52 -25.67
N THR A 55 -10.71 8.83 -25.43
CA THR A 55 -10.51 9.36 -24.08
C THR A 55 -11.57 8.79 -23.14
N MET A 56 -11.11 8.21 -22.03
CA MET A 56 -11.97 7.57 -21.03
C MET A 56 -11.57 8.02 -19.63
N THR A 57 -12.56 8.05 -18.74
CA THR A 57 -12.35 8.28 -17.31
C THR A 57 -12.50 6.97 -16.54
N PHE A 58 -11.68 6.81 -15.50
CA PHE A 58 -11.69 5.61 -14.67
C PHE A 58 -11.56 5.95 -13.19
N GLY A 59 -12.14 5.08 -12.36
CA GLY A 59 -11.83 5.04 -10.95
C GLY A 59 -10.68 4.08 -10.70
N GLU A 60 -9.91 4.34 -9.65
CA GLU A 60 -8.74 3.56 -9.27
C GLU A 60 -8.62 3.45 -7.75
N GLU A 61 -8.13 2.30 -7.30
CA GLU A 61 -7.77 2.04 -5.92
C GLU A 61 -6.37 1.42 -5.85
N LEU A 62 -5.51 2.01 -5.02
CA LEU A 62 -4.15 1.56 -4.76
C LEU A 62 -4.03 1.15 -3.29
N HIS A 63 -3.42 0.00 -3.04
CA HIS A 63 -3.04 -0.45 -1.70
C HIS A 63 -1.52 -0.59 -1.65
N ILE A 64 -0.88 0.18 -0.79
CA ILE A 64 0.56 0.15 -0.55
C ILE A 64 0.78 -0.14 0.93
N HIS A 65 1.31 -1.31 1.22
CA HIS A 65 1.50 -1.77 2.60
C HIS A 65 2.84 -2.48 2.74
N GLU A 66 3.27 -2.69 3.97
CA GLU A 66 4.49 -3.45 4.23
C GLU A 66 4.37 -4.91 3.74
N ALA A 67 5.49 -5.43 3.23
CA ALA A 67 5.64 -6.82 2.85
C ALA A 67 6.66 -7.52 3.77
N PRO A 68 6.66 -8.86 3.84
CA PRO A 68 7.70 -9.60 4.55
C PRO A 68 9.11 -9.25 4.06
N VAL A 69 10.07 -9.19 4.98
CA VAL A 69 11.48 -9.00 4.64
C VAL A 69 12.01 -10.22 3.89
N ALA A 70 12.60 -9.99 2.71
CA ALA A 70 13.22 -11.05 1.93
C ALA A 70 14.50 -11.54 2.63
N LYS A 71 14.46 -12.73 3.22
CA LYS A 71 15.58 -13.29 4.02
C LYS A 71 16.88 -13.45 3.24
N SER A 72 16.80 -13.70 1.94
CA SER A 72 17.98 -13.91 1.07
C SER A 72 18.81 -12.66 0.85
N ALA A 73 18.17 -11.49 0.82
CA ALA A 73 18.82 -10.21 0.55
C ALA A 73 18.77 -9.24 1.75
N ASN A 74 18.06 -9.61 2.82
CA ASN A 74 17.73 -8.75 3.95
C ASN A 74 17.12 -7.40 3.52
N VAL A 75 16.28 -7.43 2.47
CA VAL A 75 15.61 -6.25 1.92
C VAL A 75 14.15 -6.29 2.33
N GLN A 76 13.65 -5.19 2.89
CA GLN A 76 12.23 -4.99 3.11
C GLN A 76 11.58 -4.47 1.83
N PHE A 77 10.49 -5.11 1.42
CA PHE A 77 9.65 -4.65 0.33
C PHE A 77 8.35 -4.06 0.88
N LEU A 78 7.67 -3.29 0.03
CA LEU A 78 6.29 -2.85 0.18
C LEU A 78 5.45 -3.61 -0.86
N ASN A 79 4.35 -4.18 -0.43
CA ASN A 79 3.33 -4.71 -1.33
C ASN A 79 2.65 -3.55 -2.04
N PHE A 80 2.50 -3.68 -3.35
CA PHE A 80 1.74 -2.78 -4.19
C PHE A 80 0.61 -3.57 -4.85
N SER A 81 -0.59 -3.00 -4.85
CA SER A 81 -1.66 -3.46 -5.73
C SER A 81 -2.50 -2.29 -6.19
N ALA A 82 -2.98 -2.36 -7.42
CA ALA A 82 -3.80 -1.38 -8.08
C ALA A 82 -4.97 -2.07 -8.76
N ARG A 83 -6.13 -1.42 -8.74
CA ARG A 83 -7.33 -1.87 -9.45
C ARG A 83 -8.00 -0.67 -10.10
N ALA A 84 -8.28 -0.79 -11.39
CA ALA A 84 -9.00 0.22 -12.17
C ALA A 84 -10.38 -0.31 -12.62
N TRP A 85 -11.35 0.61 -12.68
CA TRP A 85 -12.69 0.32 -13.20
C TRP A 85 -13.26 1.49 -13.99
N SER A 86 -14.20 1.18 -14.87
CA SER A 86 -15.00 2.14 -15.61
C SER A 86 -15.70 3.10 -14.66
N HIS A 87 -15.50 4.40 -14.90
CA HIS A 87 -16.14 5.41 -14.09
C HIS A 87 -17.68 5.29 -14.12
N SER A 88 -18.23 5.07 -15.31
CA SER A 88 -19.67 5.07 -15.60
C SER A 88 -20.36 3.74 -15.32
N THR A 89 -19.79 2.63 -15.81
CA THR A 89 -20.41 1.30 -15.73
C THR A 89 -19.93 0.50 -14.52
N LYS A 90 -18.84 0.93 -13.87
CA LYS A 90 -18.12 0.18 -12.82
C LYS A 90 -17.55 -1.16 -13.29
N ASP A 91 -17.52 -1.40 -14.59
CA ASP A 91 -16.87 -2.56 -15.17
C ASP A 91 -15.39 -2.57 -14.84
N HIS A 92 -14.86 -3.75 -14.55
CA HIS A 92 -13.45 -3.94 -14.28
C HIS A 92 -12.61 -3.65 -15.52
N PHE A 93 -11.48 -2.95 -15.34
CA PHE A 93 -10.52 -2.69 -16.42
C PHE A 93 -9.28 -3.55 -16.27
N HIS A 94 -8.40 -3.21 -15.33
CA HIS A 94 -7.18 -3.96 -15.08
C HIS A 94 -6.83 -3.93 -13.60
N ASP A 95 -6.07 -4.93 -13.20
CA ASP A 95 -5.42 -4.99 -11.91
C ASP A 95 -3.90 -5.10 -12.13
N GLU A 96 -3.14 -4.45 -11.26
CA GLU A 96 -1.70 -4.61 -11.16
C GLU A 96 -1.31 -4.99 -9.72
N TRP A 97 -0.24 -5.75 -9.57
CA TRP A 97 0.29 -6.12 -8.27
C TRP A 97 1.78 -6.31 -8.34
N GLY A 98 2.45 -6.14 -7.21
CA GLY A 98 3.87 -6.36 -7.13
C GLY A 98 4.50 -5.79 -5.88
N TYR A 99 5.76 -5.40 -6.02
CA TYR A 99 6.60 -5.01 -4.90
C TYR A 99 7.39 -3.75 -5.19
N MET A 100 7.55 -2.93 -4.17
CA MET A 100 8.35 -1.72 -4.18
C MET A 100 9.43 -1.78 -3.10
N THR A 101 10.59 -1.18 -3.36
CA THR A 101 11.65 -1.05 -2.36
C THR A 101 12.51 0.16 -2.66
N VAL A 102 13.18 0.67 -1.63
CA VAL A 102 14.15 1.76 -1.74
C VAL A 102 15.54 1.24 -1.40
N ASP A 103 16.52 1.53 -2.26
CA ASP A 103 17.91 1.19 -1.98
C ASP A 103 18.57 2.19 -1.02
N ASN A 104 19.81 1.88 -0.59
CA ASN A 104 20.57 2.74 0.31
C ASN A 104 20.90 4.13 -0.28
N LYS A 105 20.85 4.27 -1.61
CA LYS A 105 21.08 5.54 -2.33
C LYS A 105 19.79 6.37 -2.45
N GLY A 106 18.64 5.80 -2.08
CA GLY A 106 17.34 6.44 -2.18
C GLY A 106 16.62 6.21 -3.51
N ASN A 107 17.10 5.31 -4.37
CA ASN A 107 16.39 4.95 -5.59
C ASN A 107 15.21 4.03 -5.25
N ALA A 108 14.02 4.41 -5.68
CA ALA A 108 12.83 3.57 -5.58
C ALA A 108 12.73 2.67 -6.81
N THR A 109 12.50 1.37 -6.60
CA THR A 109 12.18 0.42 -7.66
C THR A 109 10.80 -0.14 -7.40
N LEU A 110 9.94 -0.11 -8.43
CA LEU A 110 8.63 -0.76 -8.44
C LEU A 110 8.66 -1.87 -9.50
N MET A 111 8.27 -3.07 -9.11
CA MET A 111 8.17 -4.25 -9.97
C MET A 111 6.73 -4.71 -9.96
N THR A 112 6.03 -4.65 -11.10
CA THR A 112 4.62 -5.03 -11.20
C THR A 112 4.39 -6.10 -12.26
N ALA A 113 3.34 -6.88 -12.04
CA ALA A 113 2.65 -7.66 -13.06
C ALA A 113 1.20 -7.17 -13.12
N GLY A 114 0.58 -7.27 -14.30
CA GLY A 114 -0.82 -6.90 -14.48
C GLY A 114 -1.58 -7.97 -15.26
N ASN A 115 -2.91 -7.94 -15.15
CA ASN A 115 -3.78 -8.89 -15.84
C ASN A 115 -4.13 -8.49 -17.29
N ASN A 116 -3.34 -7.61 -17.90
CA ASN A 116 -3.50 -7.19 -19.29
C ASN A 116 -3.07 -8.26 -20.32
N GLY A 117 -2.69 -9.45 -19.86
CA GLY A 117 -2.36 -10.59 -20.74
C GLY A 117 -3.62 -11.30 -21.19
N ASN A 118 -3.90 -11.28 -22.50
CA ASN A 118 -4.88 -12.19 -23.12
C ASN A 118 -4.41 -13.63 -22.95
N ASN A 119 -5.28 -14.50 -22.41
CA ASN A 119 -5.21 -15.94 -22.66
C ASN A 119 -5.93 -16.27 -23.96
#